data_AF-A0A2X1RUY3-F1
#
_entry.id   AF-A0A2X1RUY3-F1
#
_cell.length_a   1.000
_cell.length_b   1.000
_cell.length_c   1.000
_cell.angle_alpha   90.00
_cell.angle_beta   90.00
_cell.angle_gamma   90.00
#
_symmetry.space_group_name_H-M   'P 1'
#
loop_
_entity.id
_entity.type
_entity.pdbx_description
1 polymer ?
#
loop_
_entity_poly.entity_id
_entity_poly.type
_entity_poly.pdbx_seq_one_letter_code
_entity_poly.pdbx_strand_id
1 'polypeptide(L)'
;MQERASTGRIYIQNVDHCNTHSPFNPQVAPVRQSNLCLEIALPTKPLQHINDENGEIALCTLSAFNLGKIENLDELEELADLAVRSLDALLDYQDYPVVAAKRSSLARRSLGIGVINYAYYLCEKWCSLF
;
A
#
# COMPACT_ATOMS: atom_id res chain seq x y z
N MET A 1 -17.81 17.07 11.31
CA MET A 1 -18.36 15.78 10.85
C MET A 1 -19.48 15.90 9.81
N GLN A 2 -20.17 17.04 9.71
CA GLN A 2 -21.28 17.26 8.77
C GLN A 2 -20.94 16.90 7.30
N GLU A 3 -19.88 17.49 6.74
CA GLU A 3 -19.51 17.25 5.33
C GLU A 3 -19.13 15.79 5.01
N ARG A 4 -18.50 15.09 5.96
CA ARG A 4 -18.17 13.66 5.81
C ARG A 4 -19.43 12.81 5.72
N ALA A 5 -20.41 13.06 6.60
CA ALA A 5 -21.66 12.31 6.60
C ALA A 5 -22.50 12.60 5.35
N SER A 6 -22.52 13.85 4.89
CA SER A 6 -23.30 14.25 3.70
C SER A 6 -22.74 13.71 2.38
N THR A 7 -21.42 13.59 2.25
CA THR A 7 -20.77 13.26 0.97
C THR A 7 -20.12 11.88 0.93
N GLY A 8 -19.73 11.33 2.09
CA GLY A 8 -18.94 10.11 2.20
C GLY A 8 -17.49 10.22 1.69
N ARG A 9 -17.02 11.42 1.29
CA ARG A 9 -15.73 11.62 0.61
C ARG A 9 -14.76 12.56 1.33
N ILE A 10 -15.08 12.94 2.56
CA ILE A 10 -14.15 13.66 3.43
C ILE A 10 -13.42 12.64 4.31
N TYR A 11 -12.17 12.37 3.95
CA TYR A 11 -11.35 11.37 4.62
C TYR A 11 -10.53 11.96 5.78
N ILE A 12 -10.01 11.09 6.64
CA ILE A 12 -9.23 11.46 7.82
C ILE A 12 -7.93 10.66 7.79
N GLN A 13 -6.82 11.32 8.06
CA GLN A 13 -5.52 10.68 8.26
C GLN A 13 -4.97 11.09 9.63
N ASN A 14 -4.76 10.11 10.51
CA ASN A 14 -4.10 10.32 11.79
C ASN A 14 -2.58 10.28 11.56
N VAL A 15 -2.01 11.45 11.28
CA VAL A 15 -0.62 11.60 10.80
C VAL A 15 0.43 11.21 11.83
N ASP A 16 0.10 11.30 13.12
CA ASP A 16 0.89 10.79 14.22
C ASP A 16 1.04 9.27 14.14
N HIS A 17 -0.07 8.54 14.04
CA HIS A 17 -0.07 7.08 13.90
C HIS A 17 0.68 6.61 12.64
N CYS A 18 0.54 7.33 11.53
CA CYS A 18 1.28 7.04 10.29
C CYS A 18 2.80 7.17 10.41
N ASN A 19 3.32 7.82 11.46
CA ASN A 19 4.75 8.03 11.66
C ASN A 19 5.30 7.35 12.93
N THR A 20 4.46 7.02 13.92
CA THR A 20 4.86 6.24 15.10
C THR A 20 4.80 4.73 14.86
N HIS A 21 3.87 4.26 14.02
CA HIS A 21 3.74 2.85 13.63
C HIS A 21 3.91 2.70 12.12
N SER A 22 5.16 2.83 11.68
CA SER A 22 5.53 2.92 10.27
C SER A 22 6.84 2.15 10.00
N PRO A 23 7.04 1.59 8.80
CA PRO A 23 8.34 1.06 8.41
C PRO A 23 9.37 2.16 8.15
N PHE A 24 8.98 3.44 8.15
CA PHE A 24 9.87 4.57 7.86
C PHE A 24 10.29 5.31 9.12
N ASN A 25 11.56 5.72 9.17
CA ASN A 25 12.04 6.65 10.19
C ASN A 25 11.51 8.07 9.89
N PRO A 26 10.67 8.66 10.74
CA PRO A 26 10.04 9.95 10.48
C PRO A 26 11.02 11.13 10.44
N GLN A 27 12.22 10.99 10.99
CA GLN A 27 13.27 12.03 10.90
C GLN A 27 13.93 12.06 9.52
N VAL A 28 13.86 10.98 8.75
CA VAL A 28 14.54 10.84 7.45
C VAL A 28 13.53 10.84 6.29
N ALA A 29 12.46 10.06 6.42
CA ALA A 29 11.46 9.85 5.38
C ALA A 29 10.05 9.76 5.99
N PRO A 30 9.49 10.86 6.51
CA PRO A 30 8.16 10.85 7.12
C PRO A 30 7.05 10.63 6.09
N VAL A 31 5.97 10.01 6.54
CA VAL A 31 4.72 9.92 5.78
C VAL A 31 3.89 11.19 6.04
N ARG A 32 3.54 11.92 4.98
CA ARG A 32 2.83 13.20 5.08
C ARG A 32 1.47 13.25 4.37
N GLN A 33 1.11 12.18 3.68
CA GLN A 33 -0.12 12.06 2.91
C GLN A 33 -0.50 10.59 2.76
N SER A 34 -1.61 10.33 2.06
CA SER A 34 -1.99 9.00 1.59
C SER A 34 -2.37 9.06 0.09
N ASN A 35 -2.88 7.97 -0.46
CA ASN A 35 -3.41 7.90 -1.83
C ASN A 35 -4.93 8.16 -1.87
N LEU A 36 -5.55 7.90 -3.02
CA LEU A 36 -6.97 8.11 -3.26
C LEU A 36 -7.90 7.35 -2.29
N CYS A 37 -7.53 6.12 -1.94
CA CYS A 37 -8.39 5.21 -1.17
C CYS A 37 -7.96 5.07 0.32
N LEU A 38 -7.02 5.91 0.77
CA LEU A 38 -6.51 5.99 2.16
C LEU A 38 -5.78 4.74 2.70
N GLU A 39 -5.28 3.86 1.84
CA GLU A 39 -4.57 2.63 2.23
C GLU A 39 -3.05 2.73 2.12
N ILE A 40 -2.52 3.67 1.33
CA ILE A 40 -1.08 3.80 1.06
C ILE A 40 -0.46 4.92 1.90
N ALA A 41 0.63 4.62 2.60
CA ALA A 41 1.32 5.53 3.51
C ALA A 41 2.84 5.54 3.19
N LEU A 42 3.23 6.29 2.14
CA LEU A 42 4.61 6.31 1.65
C LEU A 42 5.23 7.72 1.71
N PRO A 43 6.55 7.85 1.86
CA PRO A 43 7.25 9.14 1.84
C PRO A 43 7.17 9.80 0.46
N THR A 44 7.09 11.13 0.46
CA THR A 44 7.11 11.96 -0.76
C THR A 44 7.99 13.19 -0.57
N LYS A 45 8.49 13.72 -1.69
CA LYS A 45 9.21 15.00 -1.74
C LYS A 45 8.63 15.84 -2.88
N PRO A 46 8.32 17.12 -2.64
CA PRO A 46 7.81 18.00 -3.69
C PRO A 46 8.74 18.06 -4.91
N LEU A 47 8.16 18.25 -6.09
CA LEU A 47 8.89 18.49 -7.33
C LEU A 47 8.87 19.99 -7.65
N GLN A 48 9.98 20.53 -8.15
CA GLN A 48 10.02 21.89 -8.69
C GLN A 48 9.62 21.96 -10.17
N HIS A 49 9.84 20.87 -10.91
CA HIS A 49 9.41 20.70 -12.30
C HIS A 49 9.26 19.21 -12.63
N ILE A 50 8.65 18.87 -13.77
CA ILE A 50 8.31 17.48 -14.14
C ILE A 50 9.53 16.54 -14.19
N ASN A 51 10.70 17.05 -14.59
CA ASN A 51 11.94 16.27 -14.68
C ASN A 51 12.86 16.41 -13.46
N ASP A 52 12.34 16.82 -12.30
CA ASP A 52 13.15 17.05 -11.09
C ASP A 52 13.62 15.72 -10.49
N GLU A 53 14.94 15.53 -10.43
CA GLU A 53 15.56 14.30 -9.91
C GLU A 53 15.64 14.25 -8.38
N ASN A 54 15.44 15.39 -7.71
CA ASN A 54 15.47 15.50 -6.24
C ASN A 54 14.09 15.29 -5.60
N GLY A 55 13.03 15.41 -6.42
CA GLY A 55 11.66 15.09 -6.03
C GLY A 55 11.44 13.59 -5.83
N GLU A 56 10.31 13.25 -5.21
CA GLU A 56 9.98 11.86 -4.90
C GLU A 56 8.46 11.67 -4.99
N ILE A 57 8.04 10.94 -6.02
CA ILE A 57 6.65 10.50 -6.20
C ILE A 57 6.57 9.05 -5.74
N ALA A 58 5.76 8.78 -4.72
CA ALA A 58 5.54 7.42 -4.26
C ALA A 58 4.65 6.63 -5.23
N LEU A 59 5.09 5.43 -5.58
CA LEU A 59 4.28 4.42 -6.27
C LEU A 59 4.16 3.18 -5.39
N CYS A 60 3.06 2.46 -5.54
CA CYS A 60 2.80 1.20 -4.85
C CYS A 60 2.20 0.21 -5.83
N THR A 61 2.82 -0.97 -5.95
CA THR A 61 2.34 -2.06 -6.78
C THR A 61 1.52 -3.01 -5.93
N LEU A 62 0.29 -3.30 -6.36
CA LEU A 62 -0.73 -3.93 -5.53
C LEU A 62 -1.03 -5.38 -5.93
N SER A 63 -1.31 -6.22 -4.95
CA SER A 63 -1.91 -7.55 -5.11
C SER A 63 -2.75 -7.89 -3.88
N ALA A 64 -3.43 -9.04 -3.85
CA ALA A 64 -4.16 -9.48 -2.68
C ALA A 64 -4.23 -11.00 -2.55
N PHE A 65 -4.19 -11.49 -1.31
CA PHE A 65 -4.46 -12.90 -1.01
C PHE A 65 -5.96 -13.14 -0.91
N ASN A 66 -6.42 -14.26 -1.48
CA ASN A 66 -7.81 -14.68 -1.38
C ASN A 66 -8.00 -15.60 -0.16
N LEU A 67 -8.48 -15.03 0.94
CA LEU A 67 -8.67 -15.77 2.19
C LEU A 67 -9.75 -16.85 2.10
N GLY A 68 -10.68 -16.76 1.14
CA GLY A 68 -11.71 -17.79 0.92
C GLY A 68 -11.24 -18.99 0.10
N LYS A 69 -9.94 -19.06 -0.24
CA LYS A 69 -9.36 -20.14 -1.04
C LYS A 69 -8.24 -20.90 -0.34
N ILE A 70 -7.70 -20.36 0.74
CA ILE A 70 -6.71 -21.05 1.57
C ILE A 70 -7.45 -21.90 2.60
N GLU A 71 -6.96 -23.11 2.85
CA GLU A 71 -7.50 -24.01 3.87
C GLU A 71 -6.95 -23.63 5.25
N ASN A 72 -5.66 -23.28 5.29
CA ASN A 72 -4.93 -22.85 6.48
C ASN A 72 -4.01 -21.65 6.18
N LEU A 73 -3.47 -21.03 7.24
CA LEU A 73 -2.64 -19.82 7.11
C LEU A 73 -1.19 -20.11 6.68
N ASP A 74 -0.73 -21.36 6.77
CA ASP A 74 0.65 -21.71 6.39
C ASP A 74 0.84 -21.64 4.86
N GLU A 75 -0.24 -21.80 4.08
CA GLU A 75 -0.25 -21.56 2.63
C GLU A 75 0.16 -20.13 2.24
N LEU A 76 0.06 -19.16 3.15
CA LEU A 76 0.48 -17.79 2.88
C LEU A 76 1.99 -17.66 2.67
N GLU A 77 2.81 -18.59 3.16
CA GLU A 77 4.27 -18.55 2.97
C GLU A 77 4.64 -18.65 1.48
N GLU A 78 4.16 -19.69 0.80
CA GLU A 78 4.42 -19.90 -0.63
C GLU A 78 3.75 -18.81 -1.48
N LEU A 79 2.50 -18.46 -1.15
CA LEU A 79 1.78 -17.39 -1.85
C LEU A 79 2.48 -16.02 -1.70
N ALA A 80 3.05 -15.73 -0.53
CA ALA A 80 3.79 -14.49 -0.31
C ALA A 80 5.10 -14.45 -1.10
N ASP A 81 5.86 -15.54 -1.16
CA ASP A 81 7.07 -15.60 -1.99
C ASP A 81 6.73 -15.34 -3.46
N LEU A 82 5.68 -15.99 -3.99
CA LEU A 82 5.21 -15.77 -5.35
C LEU A 82 4.73 -14.34 -5.59
N ALA A 83 3.90 -13.79 -4.70
CA ALA A 83 3.36 -12.44 -4.84
C ALA A 83 4.47 -11.38 -4.77
N VAL A 84 5.36 -11.45 -3.78
CA VAL A 84 6.45 -10.50 -3.61
C VAL A 84 7.38 -10.53 -4.82
N ARG A 85 7.83 -11.71 -5.27
CA ARG A 85 8.69 -11.82 -6.47
C ARG A 85 8.03 -11.29 -7.72
N SER A 86 6.75 -11.60 -7.91
CA SER A 86 6.01 -11.16 -9.10
C SER A 86 5.88 -9.64 -9.15
N LEU A 87 5.52 -9.01 -8.02
CA LEU A 87 5.38 -7.55 -7.97
C LEU A 87 6.72 -6.84 -7.99
N ASP A 88 7.76 -7.41 -7.38
CA ASP A 88 9.11 -6.86 -7.41
C ASP A 88 9.67 -6.86 -8.84
N ALA A 89 9.55 -7.98 -9.58
CA ALA A 89 9.94 -8.05 -10.98
C ALA A 89 9.18 -7.04 -11.86
N LEU A 90 7.90 -6.78 -11.54
CA LEU A 90 7.09 -5.79 -12.26
C LEU A 90 7.63 -4.36 -12.12
N LEU A 91 8.30 -4.02 -11.01
CA LEU A 91 8.93 -2.71 -10.83
C LEU A 91 10.01 -2.44 -11.88
N ASP A 92 10.76 -3.46 -12.27
CA ASP A 92 11.82 -3.32 -13.28
C ASP A 92 11.28 -3.44 -14.71
N TYR A 93 10.15 -4.15 -14.89
CA TYR A 93 9.53 -4.37 -16.20
C TYR A 93 8.73 -3.17 -16.72
N GLN A 94 8.08 -2.41 -15.83
CA GLN A 94 7.19 -1.31 -16.22
C GLN A 94 7.94 -0.04 -16.63
N ASP A 95 7.29 0.76 -17.49
CA ASP A 95 7.77 2.10 -17.85
C ASP A 95 7.38 3.16 -16.81
N TYR A 96 8.24 4.16 -16.65
CA TYR A 96 8.03 5.28 -15.74
C TYR A 96 8.03 6.61 -16.51
N PRO A 97 6.89 7.30 -16.64
CA PRO A 97 6.81 8.56 -17.38
C PRO A 97 7.43 9.75 -16.62
N VAL A 98 7.67 9.61 -15.32
CA VAL A 98 8.24 10.67 -14.47
C VAL A 98 9.46 10.14 -13.72
N VAL A 99 10.59 10.85 -13.84
CA VAL A 99 11.89 10.42 -13.28
C VAL A 99 11.84 10.26 -11.75
N ALA A 100 11.19 11.21 -11.05
CA ALA A 100 10.99 11.14 -9.61
C ALA A 100 10.22 9.87 -9.17
N ALA A 101 9.27 9.40 -9.98
CA ALA A 101 8.50 8.19 -9.70
C ALA A 101 9.36 6.93 -9.91
N LYS A 102 10.15 6.88 -10.99
CA LYS A 102 11.12 5.79 -11.24
C LYS A 102 12.11 5.67 -10.10
N ARG A 103 12.74 6.79 -9.73
CA ARG A 103 13.76 6.85 -8.68
C ARG A 103 13.21 6.39 -7.34
N SER A 104 12.03 6.87 -6.95
CA SER A 104 11.36 6.43 -5.71
C SER A 104 11.06 4.93 -5.72
N SER A 105 10.49 4.43 -6.82
CA SER A 105 10.10 3.03 -6.97
C SER A 105 11.30 2.09 -6.87
N LEU A 106 12.40 2.39 -7.57
CA LEU A 106 13.59 1.56 -7.56
C LEU A 106 14.36 1.67 -6.24
N ALA A 107 14.30 2.81 -5.55
CA ALA A 107 14.99 3.02 -4.28
C ALA A 107 14.29 2.32 -3.10
N ARG A 108 12.96 2.31 -3.07
CA ARG A 108 12.17 1.78 -1.94
C ARG A 108 11.51 0.44 -2.22
N ARG A 109 11.23 0.14 -3.49
CA ARG A 109 10.54 -1.07 -3.97
C ARG A 109 9.27 -1.37 -3.16
N SER A 110 8.48 -0.33 -2.93
CA SER A 110 7.28 -0.39 -2.08
C SER A 110 6.17 -1.24 -2.71
N LEU A 111 5.76 -2.30 -2.02
CA LEU A 111 4.67 -3.19 -2.41
C LEU A 111 3.47 -3.06 -1.46
N GLY A 112 2.26 -3.28 -1.97
CA GLY A 112 1.02 -3.26 -1.18
C GLY A 112 0.20 -4.53 -1.42
N ILE A 113 0.44 -5.56 -0.61
CA ILE A 113 -0.29 -6.83 -0.71
C ILE A 113 -1.38 -6.85 0.37
N GLY A 114 -2.64 -6.84 -0.07
CA GLY A 114 -3.81 -6.86 0.79
C GLY A 114 -4.47 -8.23 0.90
N VAL A 115 -5.73 -8.23 1.34
CA VAL A 115 -6.57 -9.44 1.42
C VAL A 115 -7.95 -9.17 0.82
N ILE A 116 -8.55 -10.21 0.21
CA ILE A 116 -9.94 -10.23 -0.24
C ILE A 116 -10.67 -11.43 0.37
N ASN A 117 -12.00 -11.45 0.24
CA ASN A 117 -12.88 -12.48 0.84
C ASN A 117 -12.81 -12.58 2.36
N TYR A 118 -12.40 -11.52 3.06
CA TYR A 118 -12.33 -11.52 4.52
C TYR A 118 -13.68 -11.81 5.19
N ALA A 119 -14.79 -11.23 4.69
CA ALA A 119 -16.12 -11.50 5.25
C ALA A 119 -16.54 -12.98 5.07
N TYR A 120 -16.23 -13.57 3.92
CA TYR A 120 -16.49 -15.00 3.66
C TYR A 120 -15.63 -15.88 4.58
N TYR A 121 -14.34 -15.57 4.70
CA TYR A 121 -13.41 -16.26 5.59
C TYR A 121 -13.90 -16.25 7.05
N LEU A 122 -14.39 -15.08 7.53
CA LEU A 122 -15.00 -14.99 8.85
C LEU A 122 -16.28 -15.84 8.97
N CYS A 123 -17.16 -15.82 7.96
CA CYS A 123 -18.37 -16.64 7.95
C CYS A 123 -18.02 -18.15 8.04
N GLU A 124 -17.07 -18.62 7.23
CA GLU A 124 -16.69 -20.02 7.22
C GLU A 124 -16.08 -20.48 8.55
N LYS A 125 -15.20 -19.66 9.17
CA LYS A 125 -14.52 -20.02 10.42
C LYS A 125 -15.37 -19.79 11.68
N TRP A 126 -16.35 -18.88 11.66
CA TRP A 126 -17.12 -18.46 12.85
C TRP A 126 -18.62 -18.78 12.80
N CYS A 127 -19.26 -18.85 11.64
CA CYS A 127 -20.65 -19.32 11.55
C CYS A 127 -20.78 -20.85 11.61
N SER A 128 -19.69 -21.60 11.46
CA SER A 128 -19.67 -23.05 11.70
C SER A 128 -19.70 -23.45 13.18
N LEU A 129 -19.62 -22.47 14.10
CA LEU A 129 -19.64 -22.66 15.55
C LEU A 129 -21.05 -22.49 16.17
N PHE A 130 -22.07 -22.23 15.36
CA PHE A 130 -23.50 -22.23 15.72
C PHE A 130 -24.24 -23.28 14.89
#